data_AF-A0A838WLZ9-F1
#
_entry.id   AF-A0A838WLZ9-F1
#
_cell.length_a   1.000
_cell.length_b   1.000
_cell.length_c   1.000
_cell.angle_alpha   90.00
_cell.angle_beta   90.00
_cell.angle_gamma   90.00
#
_symmetry.space_group_name_H-M   'P 1'
#
loop_
_entity.id
_entity.type
_entity.pdbx_description
1 polymer ?
#
loop_
_entity_poly.entity_id
_entity_poly.type
_entity_poly.pdbx_seq_one_letter_code
_entity_poly.pdbx_strand_id
1 'polypeptide(L)'
;VEELYLQHTQATGQVFTTEGIQQSFYLTDGQPWLVNALARQATQVLVKDLTQPITAEVINQAKENLIQRQDTHLDSLAERLREERVKTIIEPILAGEDLPDVPQDDIRYVLDLGLCRDRGHGLEIA
;
A
#
# COMPACT_ATOMS: atom_id res chain seq x y z
N VAL A 1 -3.42 4.44 7.38
CA VAL A 1 -3.97 3.06 7.57
C VAL A 1 -5.17 3.07 8.49
N GLU A 2 -5.01 3.54 9.72
CA GLU A 2 -6.09 3.60 10.71
C GLU A 2 -7.33 4.34 10.19
N GLU A 3 -7.16 5.50 9.54
CA GLU A 3 -8.27 6.27 8.97
C GLU A 3 -9.05 5.51 7.87
N LEU A 4 -8.34 4.78 6.99
CA LEU A 4 -8.96 3.96 5.93
C LEU A 4 -9.79 2.81 6.52
N TYR A 5 -9.28 2.14 7.55
CA TYR A 5 -9.99 1.02 8.16
C TYR A 5 -11.15 1.50 9.03
N LEU A 6 -11.02 2.67 9.66
CA LEU A 6 -12.11 3.31 10.37
C LEU A 6 -13.28 3.65 9.44
N GLN A 7 -13.01 4.15 8.24
CA GLN A 7 -14.06 4.39 7.23
C GLN A 7 -14.80 3.09 6.86
N HIS A 8 -14.07 1.98 6.67
CA HIS A 8 -14.70 0.66 6.43
C HIS A 8 -15.58 0.22 7.61
N THR A 9 -15.07 0.33 8.84
CA THR A 9 -15.83 -0.02 10.04
C THR A 9 -17.09 0.84 10.20
N GLN A 10 -17.01 2.14 9.92
CA GLN A 10 -18.18 3.02 9.92
C GLN A 10 -19.20 2.66 8.84
N ALA A 11 -18.73 2.28 7.65
CA ALA A 11 -19.61 1.94 6.52
C ALA A 11 -20.27 0.56 6.64
N THR A 12 -19.59 -0.42 7.24
CA THR A 12 -20.03 -1.83 7.23
C THR A 12 -20.35 -2.41 8.62
N GLY A 13 -19.90 -1.76 9.69
CA GLY A 13 -19.95 -2.29 11.05
C GLY A 13 -18.88 -3.34 11.35
N GLN A 14 -18.11 -3.80 10.35
CA GLN A 14 -17.06 -4.79 10.54
C GLN A 14 -15.80 -4.12 11.11
N VAL A 15 -15.42 -4.54 12.32
CA VAL A 15 -14.33 -3.92 13.08
C VAL A 15 -12.99 -4.54 12.69
N PHE A 16 -11.98 -3.68 12.47
CA PHE A 16 -10.58 -4.10 12.52
C PHE A 16 -10.06 -3.98 13.95
N THR A 17 -9.45 -5.04 14.46
CA THR A 17 -8.76 -4.99 15.75
C THR A 17 -7.55 -4.05 15.69
N THR A 18 -7.16 -3.48 16.83
CA THR A 18 -5.96 -2.64 16.95
C THR A 18 -4.72 -3.37 16.44
N GLU A 19 -4.57 -4.64 16.79
CA GLU A 19 -3.46 -5.49 16.35
C GLU A 19 -3.50 -5.73 14.83
N GLY A 20 -4.70 -5.88 14.24
CA GLY A 20 -4.88 -6.00 12.79
C GLY A 20 -4.49 -4.72 12.03
N ILE A 21 -4.81 -3.54 12.58
CA ILE A 21 -4.41 -2.24 12.02
C ILE A 21 -2.88 -2.10 12.08
N GLN A 22 -2.27 -2.39 13.23
CA GLN A 22 -0.82 -2.32 13.42
C GLN A 22 -0.08 -3.29 12.50
N GLN A 23 -0.57 -4.52 12.38
CA GLN A 23 0.03 -5.51 11.49
C GLN A 23 -0.09 -5.10 10.02
N SER A 24 -1.22 -4.51 9.62
CA SER A 24 -1.39 -3.98 8.27
C SER A 24 -0.41 -2.84 7.99
N PHE A 25 -0.22 -1.92 8.94
CA PHE A 25 0.78 -0.87 8.80
C PHE A 25 2.19 -1.45 8.69
N TYR A 26 2.57 -2.36 9.59
CA TYR A 26 3.89 -3.00 9.59
C TYR A 26 4.22 -3.70 8.27
N LEU A 27 3.26 -4.43 7.69
CA LEU A 27 3.47 -5.19 6.44
C LEU A 27 3.54 -4.32 5.18
N THR A 28 3.02 -3.10 5.23
CA THR A 28 2.82 -2.24 4.05
C THR A 28 3.58 -0.93 4.12
N ASP A 29 4.18 -0.65 5.28
CA ASP A 29 4.67 0.65 5.74
C ASP A 29 3.66 1.80 5.54
N GLY A 30 2.36 1.49 5.36
CA GLY A 30 1.31 2.47 5.10
C GLY A 30 1.06 2.80 3.62
N GLN A 31 1.69 2.09 2.68
CA GLN A 31 1.43 2.27 1.25
C GLN A 31 -0.06 2.00 0.93
N PRO A 32 -0.83 3.00 0.43
CA PRO A 32 -2.29 2.91 0.33
C PRO A 32 -2.80 1.72 -0.48
N TRP A 33 -2.09 1.36 -1.55
CA TRP A 33 -2.47 0.28 -2.45
C TRP A 33 -2.32 -1.11 -1.79
N LEU A 34 -1.24 -1.35 -1.03
CA LEU A 34 -1.05 -2.58 -0.26
C LEU A 34 -2.05 -2.70 0.88
N VAL A 35 -2.29 -1.58 1.58
CA VAL A 35 -3.26 -1.49 2.67
C VAL A 35 -4.66 -1.87 2.16
N ASN A 36 -5.06 -1.30 1.02
CA ASN A 36 -6.34 -1.62 0.39
C ASN A 36 -6.41 -3.07 -0.10
N ALA A 37 -5.33 -3.61 -0.67
CA ALA A 37 -5.27 -5.00 -1.12
C ALA A 37 -5.43 -5.98 0.06
N LEU A 38 -4.71 -5.76 1.16
CA LEU A 38 -4.84 -6.55 2.38
C LEU A 38 -6.26 -6.46 2.96
N ALA A 39 -6.81 -5.25 3.07
CA ALA A 39 -8.16 -5.04 3.59
C ALA A 39 -9.23 -5.74 2.75
N ARG A 40 -9.14 -5.62 1.42
CA ARG A 40 -10.05 -6.31 0.48
C ARG A 40 -9.95 -7.82 0.63
N GLN A 41 -8.75 -8.38 0.67
CA GLN A 41 -8.55 -9.82 0.84
C GLN A 41 -9.08 -10.31 2.19
N ALA A 42 -8.84 -9.56 3.27
CA ALA A 42 -9.33 -9.88 4.60
C ALA A 42 -10.86 -9.85 4.68
N THR A 43 -11.49 -8.78 4.20
CA THR A 43 -12.94 -8.54 4.38
C THR A 43 -13.82 -9.24 3.34
N GLN A 44 -13.35 -9.37 2.09
CA GLN A 44 -14.18 -9.91 0.99
C GLN A 44 -13.91 -11.39 0.71
N VAL A 45 -12.76 -11.91 1.13
CA VAL A 45 -12.36 -13.30 0.84
C VAL A 45 -12.30 -14.14 2.11
N LEU A 46 -11.56 -13.69 3.13
CA LEU A 46 -11.34 -14.48 4.35
C LEU A 46 -12.50 -14.40 5.33
N VAL A 47 -12.93 -13.19 5.69
CA VAL A 47 -13.93 -12.94 6.74
C VAL A 47 -15.08 -12.13 6.17
N LYS A 48 -15.99 -12.82 5.50
CA LYS A 48 -17.18 -12.23 4.87
C LYS A 48 -18.29 -11.90 5.86
N ASP A 49 -18.26 -12.55 7.03
CA ASP A 49 -19.19 -12.28 8.12
C ASP A 49 -18.81 -10.97 8.80
N LEU A 50 -19.64 -9.94 8.64
CA LEU A 50 -19.39 -8.60 9.16
C LEU A 50 -19.38 -8.54 10.69
N THR A 51 -19.92 -9.56 11.38
CA THR A 51 -19.91 -9.63 12.84
C THR A 51 -18.56 -10.12 13.38
N GLN A 52 -17.74 -10.73 12.54
CA GLN A 52 -16.41 -11.20 12.90
C GLN A 52 -15.37 -10.11 12.66
N PRO A 53 -14.52 -9.81 13.65
CA PRO A 53 -13.51 -8.77 13.52
C PRO A 53 -12.35 -9.23 12.64
N ILE A 54 -11.71 -8.28 11.96
CA ILE A 54 -10.46 -8.53 11.25
C ILE A 54 -9.29 -8.46 12.22
N THR A 55 -8.66 -9.61 12.47
CA THR A 55 -7.53 -9.77 13.39
C THR A 55 -6.18 -9.72 12.69
N ALA A 56 -5.08 -9.57 13.44
CA ALA A 56 -3.73 -9.68 12.89
C ALA A 56 -3.48 -11.02 12.17
N GLU A 57 -4.09 -12.11 12.64
CA GLU A 57 -4.00 -13.42 11.99
C GLU A 57 -4.67 -13.43 10.61
N VAL A 58 -5.86 -12.82 10.50
CA VAL A 58 -6.56 -12.66 9.22
C VAL A 58 -5.71 -11.83 8.25
N ILE A 59 -5.05 -10.78 8.73
CA ILE A 59 -4.14 -9.95 7.92
C ILE A 59 -2.93 -10.76 7.43
N ASN A 60 -2.31 -11.56 8.30
CA ASN A 60 -1.20 -12.42 7.91
C ASN A 60 -1.64 -13.46 6.87
N GLN A 61 -2.81 -14.06 7.04
CA GLN A 61 -3.35 -14.99 6.06
C GLN A 61 -3.73 -14.29 4.75
N ALA A 62 -4.22 -13.05 4.81
CA ALA A 62 -4.48 -12.23 3.62
C ALA A 62 -3.18 -12.00 2.83
N LYS A 63 -2.09 -11.62 3.52
CA LYS A 63 -0.75 -11.47 2.94
C LYS A 63 -0.28 -12.76 2.26
N GLU A 64 -0.36 -13.91 2.94
CA GLU A 64 0.04 -15.20 2.33
C GLU A 64 -0.78 -15.52 1.07
N ASN A 65 -2.09 -15.26 1.09
CA ASN A 65 -2.94 -15.47 -0.09
C ASN A 65 -2.58 -14.55 -1.26
N LEU A 66 -2.25 -13.28 -0.99
CA LEU A 66 -1.81 -12.33 -2.03
C LEU A 66 -0.48 -12.78 -2.67
N ILE A 67 0.46 -13.27 -1.86
CA ILE A 67 1.75 -13.82 -2.32
C ILE A 67 1.51 -15.08 -3.17
N GLN A 68 0.71 -16.03 -2.66
CA GLN A 68 0.45 -17.31 -3.34
C GLN A 68 -0.31 -17.14 -4.65
N ARG A 69 -1.21 -16.16 -4.73
CA ARG A 69 -1.98 -15.92 -5.95
C ARG A 69 -1.16 -15.34 -7.09
N GLN A 70 0.08 -14.87 -6.86
CA GLN A 70 0.80 -14.02 -7.81
C GLN A 70 -0.18 -13.04 -8.44
N ASP A 71 -0.88 -12.25 -7.60
CA ASP A 71 -1.95 -11.39 -8.09
C ASP A 71 -1.40 -10.59 -9.29
N THR A 72 -1.92 -10.89 -10.49
CA THR A 72 -1.66 -10.18 -11.74
C THR A 72 -2.13 -8.71 -11.68
N HIS A 73 -2.50 -8.23 -10.49
CA HIS A 73 -2.77 -6.85 -10.15
C HIS A 73 -1.57 -6.12 -9.52
N LEU A 74 -0.60 -6.84 -8.93
CA LEU A 74 0.76 -6.31 -8.70
C LEU A 74 1.41 -5.88 -10.02
N ASP A 75 1.02 -6.50 -11.13
CA ASP A 75 1.43 -6.07 -12.47
C ASP A 75 0.97 -4.64 -12.76
N SER A 76 -0.13 -4.14 -12.20
CA SER A 76 -0.54 -2.76 -12.50
C SER A 76 0.41 -1.73 -11.90
N LEU A 77 0.90 -1.93 -10.68
CA LEU A 77 1.94 -1.08 -10.08
C LEU A 77 3.32 -1.37 -10.70
N ALA A 78 3.63 -2.64 -10.99
CA ALA A 78 4.84 -3.00 -11.72
C ALA A 78 4.87 -2.39 -13.13
N GLU A 79 3.72 -2.23 -13.76
CA GLU A 79 3.56 -1.53 -15.05
C GLU A 79 3.70 -0.01 -14.85
N ARG A 80 3.18 0.56 -13.75
CA ARG A 80 3.46 1.97 -13.38
C ARG A 80 4.94 2.20 -13.11
N LEU A 81 5.66 1.25 -12.50
CA LEU A 81 7.11 1.29 -12.34
C LEU A 81 7.85 1.25 -13.69
N ARG A 82 7.23 0.75 -14.76
CA ARG A 82 7.80 0.79 -16.11
C ARG A 82 7.58 2.13 -16.82
N GLU A 83 6.72 3.02 -16.32
CA GLU A 83 6.51 4.33 -16.94
C GLU A 83 7.75 5.20 -16.81
N GLU A 84 8.14 5.87 -17.89
CA GLU A 84 9.34 6.71 -17.93
C GLU A 84 9.34 7.81 -16.87
N ARG A 85 8.18 8.41 -16.61
CA ARG A 85 7.99 9.41 -15.55
C ARG A 85 8.30 8.87 -14.14
N VAL A 86 8.08 7.58 -13.91
CA VAL A 86 8.35 6.92 -12.63
C VAL A 86 9.81 6.48 -12.59
N LYS A 87 10.32 5.82 -13.64
CA LYS A 87 11.72 5.39 -13.73
C LYS A 87 12.70 6.54 -13.53
N THR A 88 12.45 7.68 -14.18
CA THR A 88 13.31 8.87 -14.12
C THR A 88 13.48 9.39 -12.68
N ILE A 89 12.53 9.09 -11.79
CA ILE A 89 12.59 9.46 -10.37
C ILE A 89 13.17 8.32 -9.52
N ILE A 90 12.77 7.07 -9.77
CA ILE A 90 13.14 5.92 -8.94
C ILE A 90 14.59 5.48 -9.18
N GLU A 91 15.09 5.51 -10.43
CA GLU A 91 16.43 5.04 -10.77
C GLU A 91 17.56 5.85 -10.08
N PRO A 92 17.54 7.20 -10.06
CA PRO A 92 18.54 7.98 -9.34
C PRO A 92 18.51 7.72 -7.83
N ILE A 93 17.32 7.60 -7.23
CA ILE A 93 17.18 7.31 -5.80
C ILE A 93 17.80 5.95 -5.46
N LEU A 94 17.58 4.93 -6.30
CA LEU A 94 18.20 3.59 -6.11
C LEU A 94 19.72 3.62 -6.33
N ALA A 95 20.21 4.47 -7.23
CA ALA A 95 21.64 4.65 -7.48
C ALA A 95 22.34 5.51 -6.41
N GLY A 96 21.57 6.18 -5.52
CA GLY A 96 22.10 7.17 -4.57
C GLY A 96 22.57 8.45 -5.25
N GLU A 97 22.04 8.74 -6.44
CA GLU A 97 22.31 9.94 -7.23
C GLU A 97 21.28 11.03 -6.96
N ASP A 98 21.65 12.28 -7.23
CA ASP A 98 20.71 13.40 -7.13
C ASP A 98 19.60 13.26 -8.18
N LEU A 99 18.38 13.66 -7.79
CA LEU A 99 17.25 13.66 -8.71
C LEU A 99 17.52 14.65 -9.87
N PRO A 100 17.31 14.24 -11.14
CA PRO A 100 17.36 15.17 -12.26
C PRO A 100 16.23 16.20 -12.17
N ASP A 101 16.29 17.25 -13.01
CA ASP A 101 15.21 18.24 -13.11
C ASP A 101 13.95 17.59 -13.69
N VAL A 102 13.06 17.14 -12.81
CA VAL A 102 11.81 16.45 -13.14
C VAL A 102 10.61 17.36 -12.89
N PRO A 103 9.53 17.23 -13.69
CA PRO A 103 8.30 17.97 -13.45
C PRO A 103 7.74 17.72 -12.05
N GLN A 104 7.28 18.79 -11.39
CA GLN A 104 6.63 18.70 -10.07
C GLN A 104 5.39 17.80 -10.08
N ASP A 105 4.70 17.69 -11.21
CA ASP A 105 3.57 16.78 -11.37
C ASP A 105 3.97 15.30 -11.37
N ASP A 106 5.19 14.98 -11.82
CA ASP A 106 5.71 13.61 -11.78
C ASP A 106 6.17 13.23 -10.37
N ILE A 107 6.76 14.18 -9.63
CA ILE A 107 7.03 14.02 -8.20
C ILE A 107 5.72 13.77 -7.44
N ARG A 108 4.70 14.60 -7.66
CA ARG A 108 3.38 14.42 -7.05
C ARG A 108 2.79 13.05 -7.39
N TYR A 109 2.93 12.62 -8.63
CA TYR A 109 2.41 11.34 -9.08
C TYR A 109 3.07 10.15 -8.36
N VAL A 110 4.41 10.13 -8.21
CA VAL A 110 5.07 9.03 -7.47
C VAL A 110 4.75 9.07 -5.97
N LEU A 111 4.52 10.25 -5.40
CA LEU A 111 4.04 10.41 -4.02
C LEU A 111 2.59 9.90 -3.88
N ASP A 112 1.70 10.24 -4.81
CA ASP A 112 0.29 9.81 -4.84
C ASP A 112 0.18 8.29 -5.07
N LEU A 113 1.08 7.72 -5.88
CA LEU A 113 1.23 6.28 -6.02
C LEU A 113 1.79 5.61 -4.75
N GLY A 114 2.35 6.38 -3.82
CA GLY A 114 3.01 5.87 -2.62
C GLY A 114 4.30 5.12 -2.92
N LEU A 115 5.00 5.46 -4.01
CA LEU A 115 6.30 4.89 -4.39
C LEU A 115 7.45 5.61 -3.69
N CYS A 116 7.28 6.89 -3.41
CA CYS A 116 8.25 7.71 -2.68
C CYS A 116 7.59 8.43 -1.50
N ARG A 117 8.42 8.90 -0.57
CA ARG A 117 8.04 9.80 0.52
C ARG A 117 8.97 11.00 0.52
N ASP A 118 8.40 12.17 0.78
CA ASP A 118 9.16 13.38 1.04
C ASP A 118 9.36 13.52 2.56
N ARG A 119 10.61 13.44 3.02
CA ARG A 119 10.97 13.64 4.44
C ARG A 119 11.52 15.05 4.74
N GLY A 120 11.39 16.00 3.81
CA GLY A 120 11.85 17.38 3.96
C GLY A 120 13.34 17.59 3.67
N HIS A 121 14.07 16.52 3.31
CA HIS A 121 15.48 16.55 2.90
C HIS A 121 15.72 15.92 1.51
N GLY A 122 14.66 15.48 0.83
CA GLY A 122 14.72 14.75 -0.44
C GLY A 122 13.60 13.72 -0.55
N LEU A 123 13.44 13.16 -1.76
CA LEU A 123 12.59 11.98 -1.99
C LEU A 123 13.33 10.71 -1.58
N GLU A 124 12.68 9.86 -0.80
CA GLU A 124 13.13 8.51 -0.46
C GLU A 124 12.11 7.49 -0.98
N ILE A 125 12.53 6.25 -1.29
CA ILE A 125 11.61 5.16 -1.61
C ILE A 125 10.73 4.85 -0.38
N ALA A 126 9.43 4.68 -0.62
CA ALA A 126 8.38 4.49 0.41
C ALA A 126 8.30 3.07 0.98
#